data_AF-A0A2V5WHG4-F1
#
_entry.id   AF-A0A2V5WHG4-F1
#
_cell.length_a   1.000
_cell.length_b   1.000
_cell.length_c   1.000
_cell.angle_alpha   90.00
_cell.angle_beta   90.00
_cell.angle_gamma   90.00
#
_symmetry.space_group_name_H-M   'P 1'
#
loop_
_entity.id
_entity.type
_entity.pdbx_description
1 polymer ?
#
loop_
_entity_poly.entity_id
_entity_poly.type
_entity_poly.pdbx_seq_one_letter_code
_entity_poly.pdbx_strand_id
1 'polypeptide(L)'
;MIRRSFLKHLAALPLVAAAAPATAGASAAKLKILMKSAWGSDDPTKAAFPFLHGDALSEAGHEVQIFLLGEAVSLMRKSVANSVVPVGWPPL
;
A
#
# COMPACT_ATOMS: atom_id res chain seq x y z
N MET A 1 35.70 30.12 33.78
CA MET A 1 36.17 29.22 32.71
C MET A 1 35.83 27.77 33.08
N ILE A 2 34.64 27.32 32.71
CA ILE A 2 34.15 25.96 32.99
C ILE A 2 34.23 25.21 31.67
N ARG A 3 35.36 24.53 31.47
CA ARG A 3 35.78 23.90 30.21
C ARG A 3 35.72 22.37 30.34
N ARG A 4 35.01 21.75 29.39
CA ARG A 4 35.32 20.45 28.74
C ARG A 4 34.97 19.13 29.43
N SER A 5 34.50 19.09 30.69
CA SER A 5 34.17 17.81 31.34
C SER A 5 32.79 17.24 30.95
N PHE A 6 31.81 18.11 30.68
CA PHE A 6 30.42 17.68 30.47
C PHE A 6 30.19 17.03 29.09
N LEU A 7 30.99 17.38 28.08
CA LEU A 7 30.83 16.87 26.71
C LEU A 7 31.32 15.42 26.53
N LYS A 8 32.10 14.87 27.47
CA LYS A 8 32.65 13.50 27.36
C LYS A 8 31.64 12.41 27.70
N HIS A 9 30.52 12.76 28.34
CA HIS A 9 29.48 11.78 28.70
C HIS A 9 28.46 11.53 27.58
N LEU A 10 28.48 12.32 26.50
CA LEU A 10 27.65 12.09 25.30
C LEU A 10 28.25 11.07 24.33
N ALA A 11 29.54 10.71 24.47
CA ALA A 11 30.22 9.79 23.56
C ALA A 11 30.18 8.31 24.02
N ALA A 12 29.55 8.01 25.16
CA ALA A 12 29.50 6.67 25.76
C ALA A 12 28.08 6.10 25.88
N LEU A 13 27.12 6.63 25.11
CA LEU A 13 25.85 5.92 24.90
C LEU A 13 26.14 4.73 23.99
N PRO A 14 25.95 3.48 24.45
CA PRO A 14 25.99 2.36 23.54
C PRO A 14 24.84 2.60 22.56
N LEU A 15 25.17 2.72 21.28
CA LEU A 15 24.22 2.62 20.18
C LEU A 15 23.72 1.17 20.16
N VAL A 16 22.99 0.77 21.19
CA VAL A 16 22.04 -0.34 21.10
C VAL A 16 20.93 0.24 20.24
N ALA A 17 21.17 0.20 18.92
CA ALA A 17 20.09 0.09 17.97
C ALA A 17 19.33 -1.15 18.43
N ALA A 18 18.27 -0.91 19.20
CA ALA A 18 17.24 -1.89 19.40
C ALA A 18 16.83 -2.28 17.98
N ALA A 19 17.33 -3.42 17.52
CA ALA A 19 16.60 -4.25 16.60
C ALA A 19 15.28 -4.51 17.33
N ALA A 20 14.34 -3.56 17.19
CA ALA A 20 12.94 -3.88 17.31
C ALA A 20 12.81 -5.13 16.46
N PRO A 21 12.39 -6.28 17.02
CA PRO A 21 12.08 -7.40 16.18
C PRO A 21 11.15 -6.82 15.13
N ALA A 22 11.58 -6.82 13.86
CA ALA A 22 10.67 -6.65 12.74
C ALA A 22 9.53 -7.57 13.13
N THR A 23 8.35 -7.02 13.41
CA THR A 23 7.20 -7.77 13.86
C THR A 23 6.99 -8.82 12.79
N ALA A 24 7.57 -10.00 13.01
CA ALA A 24 7.45 -11.15 12.16
C ALA A 24 5.95 -11.35 12.16
N GLY A 25 5.33 -10.98 11.03
CA GLY A 25 3.91 -10.74 10.95
C GLY A 25 3.22 -11.90 11.61
N ALA A 26 2.40 -11.60 12.63
CA ALA A 26 1.39 -12.55 13.06
C ALA A 26 0.79 -13.09 11.77
N SER A 27 0.87 -14.41 11.56
CA SER A 27 0.36 -15.08 10.34
C SER A 27 -1.07 -14.60 10.15
N ALA A 28 -1.24 -13.55 9.33
CA ALA A 28 -2.52 -12.90 9.20
C ALA A 28 -3.40 -13.94 8.56
N ALA A 29 -4.49 -14.31 9.24
CA ALA A 29 -5.40 -15.31 8.72
C ALA A 29 -5.77 -14.93 7.28
N LYS A 30 -5.69 -15.89 6.35
CA LYS A 30 -6.06 -15.64 4.96
C LYS A 30 -7.53 -15.24 4.90
N LEU A 31 -7.79 -13.96 4.61
CA LEU A 31 -9.13 -13.41 4.48
C LEU A 31 -9.68 -13.61 3.06
N LYS A 32 -11.01 -13.63 2.94
CA LYS A 32 -11.74 -13.51 1.68
C LYS A 32 -12.32 -12.10 1.58
N ILE A 33 -11.86 -11.32 0.60
CA ILE A 33 -12.15 -9.89 0.48
C ILE A 33 -12.90 -9.65 -0.83
N LEU A 34 -14.11 -9.09 -0.73
CA LEU A 34 -14.87 -8.60 -1.87
C LEU A 34 -14.71 -7.09 -2.00
N MET A 35 -14.21 -6.63 -3.14
CA MET A 35 -14.02 -5.22 -3.44
C MET A 35 -14.99 -4.80 -4.56
N LYS A 36 -15.83 -3.82 -4.28
CA LYS A 36 -16.81 -3.30 -5.24
C LYS A 36 -16.32 -1.97 -5.83
N SER A 37 -16.44 -1.80 -7.15
CA SER A 37 -16.23 -0.49 -7.79
C SER A 37 -17.27 -0.18 -8.87
N ALA A 38 -17.67 1.09 -8.92
CA ALA A 38 -18.56 1.63 -9.94
C ALA A 38 -17.91 2.76 -10.77
N TRP A 39 -16.67 3.13 -10.48
CA TRP A 39 -15.94 4.22 -11.13
C TRP A 39 -15.26 3.74 -12.41
N GLY A 40 -15.45 4.45 -13.51
CA GLY A 40 -14.80 4.19 -14.80
C GLY A 40 -13.68 5.19 -15.08
N SER A 41 -13.32 5.35 -16.34
CA SER A 41 -12.26 6.28 -16.77
C SER A 41 -12.57 7.77 -16.51
N ASP A 42 -13.79 8.11 -16.12
CA ASP A 42 -14.23 9.46 -15.76
C ASP A 42 -13.61 9.98 -14.45
N ASP A 43 -13.34 9.07 -13.51
CA ASP A 43 -12.54 9.32 -12.31
C ASP A 43 -11.37 8.32 -12.25
N PRO A 44 -10.27 8.57 -12.99
CA PRO A 44 -9.20 7.60 -13.17
C PRO A 44 -8.49 7.24 -11.86
N THR A 45 -8.49 8.14 -10.87
CA THR A 45 -7.89 7.86 -9.57
C THR A 45 -8.71 6.84 -8.79
N LYS A 46 -10.03 7.02 -8.70
CA LYS A 46 -10.90 6.05 -8.01
C LYS A 46 -11.06 4.74 -8.78
N ALA A 47 -11.01 4.80 -10.11
CA ALA A 47 -11.04 3.63 -10.99
C ALA A 47 -9.91 2.64 -10.69
N ALA A 48 -8.72 3.15 -10.34
CA ALA A 48 -7.54 2.34 -10.06
C ALA A 48 -7.58 1.64 -8.69
N PHE A 49 -8.34 2.16 -7.72
CA PHE A 49 -8.35 1.65 -6.35
C PHE A 49 -8.62 0.14 -6.23
N PRO A 50 -9.71 -0.43 -6.78
CA PRO A 50 -9.99 -1.85 -6.61
C PRO A 50 -8.87 -2.75 -7.15
N PHE A 51 -8.17 -2.34 -8.21
CA PHE A 51 -7.11 -3.14 -8.83
C PHE A 51 -5.81 -3.05 -8.04
N LEU A 52 -5.33 -1.84 -7.74
CA LEU A 52 -4.06 -1.65 -7.04
C LEU A 52 -4.12 -2.14 -5.59
N HIS A 53 -5.24 -1.92 -4.91
CA HIS A 53 -5.43 -2.44 -3.55
C HIS A 53 -5.66 -3.95 -3.58
N GLY A 54 -6.39 -4.46 -4.59
CA GLY A 54 -6.59 -5.88 -4.76
C GLY A 54 -5.29 -6.63 -5.02
N ASP A 55 -4.39 -6.04 -5.79
CA ASP A 55 -3.04 -6.56 -6.05
C ASP A 55 -2.23 -6.61 -4.75
N ALA A 56 -2.14 -5.50 -4.01
CA ALA A 56 -1.43 -5.45 -2.73
C ALA A 56 -1.99 -6.46 -1.69
N LEU A 57 -3.32 -6.63 -1.64
CA LEU A 57 -3.98 -7.60 -0.75
C LEU A 57 -3.73 -9.05 -1.20
N SER A 58 -3.69 -9.28 -2.51
CA SER A 58 -3.35 -10.59 -3.10
C SER A 58 -1.88 -10.95 -2.81
N GLU A 59 -0.95 -10.00 -2.97
CA GLU A 59 0.47 -10.14 -2.60
C GLU A 59 0.64 -10.41 -1.10
N ALA A 60 -0.20 -9.83 -0.25
CA ALA A 60 -0.26 -10.11 1.19
C ALA A 60 -0.86 -11.49 1.54
N GLY A 61 -1.31 -12.28 0.55
CA GLY A 61 -1.80 -13.65 0.73
C GLY A 61 -3.30 -13.78 0.95
N HIS A 62 -4.09 -12.72 0.78
CA HIS A 62 -5.55 -12.76 0.88
C HIS A 62 -6.20 -13.26 -0.42
N GLU A 63 -7.41 -13.83 -0.32
CA GLU A 63 -8.25 -14.15 -1.47
C GLU A 63 -9.08 -12.91 -1.81
N VAL A 64 -8.79 -12.26 -2.94
CA VAL A 64 -9.46 -11.03 -3.35
C VAL A 64 -10.36 -11.28 -4.55
N GLN A 65 -11.58 -10.75 -4.50
CA GLN A 65 -12.51 -10.71 -5.62
C GLN A 65 -12.93 -9.27 -5.90
N ILE A 66 -12.80 -8.83 -7.15
CA ILE A 66 -13.25 -7.52 -7.60
C ILE A 66 -14.60 -7.66 -8.31
N PHE A 67 -15.61 -6.98 -7.81
CA PHE A 67 -16.93 -6.88 -8.40
C PHE A 67 -17.10 -5.50 -9.06
N LEU A 68 -17.10 -5.50 -10.39
CA LEU A 68 -17.29 -4.30 -11.21
C LEU A 68 -18.78 -4.15 -11.56
N LEU A 69 -19.28 -2.92 -11.49
CA LEU A 69 -20.64 -2.55 -11.89
C LEU A 69 -20.64 -1.14 -12.51
N GLY A 70 -21.71 -0.79 -13.23
CA GLY A 70 -21.81 0.53 -13.86
C GLY A 70 -20.64 0.83 -14.80
N GLU A 71 -20.10 2.05 -14.74
CA GLU A 71 -19.00 2.49 -15.62
C GLU A 71 -17.71 1.69 -15.41
N ALA A 72 -17.48 1.14 -14.22
CA ALA A 72 -16.30 0.32 -13.93
C ALA A 72 -16.22 -0.94 -14.79
N VAL A 73 -17.35 -1.46 -15.30
CA VAL A 73 -17.36 -2.64 -16.20
C VAL A 73 -16.59 -2.35 -17.48
N SER A 74 -16.54 -1.09 -17.93
CA SER A 74 -15.78 -0.68 -19.11
C SER A 74 -14.27 -0.93 -18.95
N LEU A 75 -13.74 -0.93 -17.72
CA LEU A 75 -12.33 -1.20 -17.40
C LEU A 75 -11.91 -2.64 -17.69
N MET A 76 -12.86 -3.57 -17.89
CA MET A 76 -12.53 -4.90 -18.41
C MET A 76 -11.96 -4.86 -19.84
N ARG A 77 -12.17 -3.75 -20.57
CA ARG A 77 -11.59 -3.54 -21.89
C ARG A 77 -10.18 -2.99 -21.75
N LYS A 78 -9.21 -3.72 -22.28
CA LYS A 78 -7.78 -3.34 -22.23
C LYS A 78 -7.50 -1.92 -22.71
N SER A 79 -8.16 -1.46 -23.77
CA SER A 79 -8.00 -0.09 -24.28
C SER A 79 -8.43 0.98 -23.27
N VAL A 80 -9.45 0.70 -22.47
CA VAL A 80 -9.95 1.64 -21.45
C VAL A 80 -9.05 1.56 -20.21
N ALA A 81 -8.72 0.36 -19.73
CA ALA A 81 -7.79 0.18 -18.60
C ALA A 81 -6.45 0.91 -18.83
N ASN A 82 -5.84 0.70 -20.00
CA ASN A 82 -4.57 1.34 -20.37
C ASN A 82 -4.64 2.88 -20.47
N SER A 83 -5.85 3.46 -20.53
CA SER A 83 -6.04 4.92 -20.54
C SER A 83 -6.17 5.53 -19.15
N VAL A 84 -6.30 4.69 -18.11
CA VAL A 84 -6.45 5.12 -16.72
C VAL A 84 -5.07 5.47 -16.14
N VAL A 85 -4.83 6.77 -15.98
CA VAL A 85 -3.64 7.32 -15.32
C VAL A 85 -4.06 7.98 -14.00
N PRO A 86 -3.95 7.28 -12.86
CA PRO A 86 -4.32 7.82 -11.56
C PRO A 86 -3.27 8.82 -11.04
N VAL A 87 -3.68 9.73 -10.14
CA VAL A 87 -2.73 10.64 -9.47
C VAL A 87 -2.04 9.91 -8.32
N GLY A 88 -0.70 9.85 -8.36
CA GLY A 88 0.12 9.29 -7.27
C GLY A 88 0.26 7.77 -7.27
N TRP A 89 -0.25 7.08 -8.31
CA TRP A 89 -0.19 5.62 -8.46
C TRP A 89 0.26 5.24 -9.88
N PRO A 90 0.77 4.01 -10.11
CA PRO A 90 1.06 3.54 -11.46
C PRO A 90 -0.21 3.43 -12.33
N PRO A 91 -0.10 3.56 -13.66
CA PRO A 91 -1.19 3.28 -14.59
C PRO A 91 -1.69 1.83 -14.47
N LEU A 92 -2.97 1.63 -14.83
CA LEU A 92 -3.58 0.29 -14.93
C LEU A 92 -3.17 -0.46 -16.21
#